data_AF-A0A537ZP41-F1
#
_entry.id   AF-A0A537ZP41-F1
#
_cell.length_a   1.000
_cell.length_b   1.000
_cell.length_c   1.000
_cell.angle_alpha   90.00
_cell.angle_beta   90.00
_cell.angle_gamma   90.00
#
_symmetry.space_group_name_H-M   'P 1'
#
loop_
_entity.id
_entity.type
_entity.pdbx_description
1 polymer ?
#
loop_
_entity_poly.entity_id
_entity_poly.type
_entity_poly.pdbx_seq_one_letter_code
_entity_poly.pdbx_strand_id
1 'polypeptide(L)'
;MFATIEHVFPRFLILLTTIALVVGTYARPSGSAGKPQVYLVRPADTVWSIASAHYSGDPREAVWRLERRNHLAGATVVPGQRLVLP
;
A
#
# COMPACT_ATOMS: atom_id res chain seq x y z
N MET A 1 35.75 39.12 6.13
CA MET A 1 35.43 37.76 5.61
C MET A 1 34.54 36.93 6.55
N PHE A 2 34.22 37.38 7.78
CA PHE A 2 33.32 36.64 8.70
C PHE A 2 31.84 37.04 8.59
N ALA A 3 31.53 38.32 8.35
CA ALA A 3 30.15 38.84 8.30
C ALA A 3 29.29 38.32 7.12
N THR A 4 29.94 37.89 6.03
CA THR A 4 29.24 37.31 4.87
C THR A 4 28.68 35.93 5.20
N ILE A 5 29.39 35.15 6.01
CA ILE A 5 29.01 33.77 6.37
C ILE A 5 27.76 33.76 7.26
N GLU A 6 27.63 34.72 8.18
CA GLU A 6 26.46 34.86 9.07
C GLU A 6 25.15 35.13 8.32
N HIS A 7 25.18 35.80 7.17
CA HIS A 7 23.99 36.04 6.35
C HIS A 7 23.72 34.91 5.34
N VAL A 8 24.78 34.21 4.93
CA VAL A 8 24.71 33.10 3.97
C VAL A 8 24.18 31.84 4.65
N PHE A 9 24.57 31.58 5.90
CA PHE A 9 24.12 30.44 6.69
C PHE A 9 22.58 30.33 6.85
N PRO A 10 21.85 31.37 7.33
CA PRO A 10 20.40 31.30 7.47
C PRO A 10 19.69 31.21 6.10
N ARG A 11 20.24 31.82 5.05
CA ARG A 11 19.70 31.70 3.69
C ARG A 11 19.82 30.27 3.15
N PHE A 12 20.95 29.61 3.39
CA PHE A 12 21.11 28.20 3.07
C PHE A 12 20.14 27.32 3.86
N LEU A 13 19.94 27.62 5.14
CA LEU A 13 19.02 26.87 6.00
C LEU A 13 17.57 27.01 5.52
N ILE A 14 17.16 28.23 5.13
CA ILE A 14 15.85 28.49 4.51
C ILE A 14 15.72 27.74 3.19
N LEU A 15 16.75 27.78 2.32
CA LEU A 15 16.76 27.09 1.05
C LEU A 15 16.65 25.57 1.21
N LEU A 16 17.37 24.98 2.16
CA LEU A 16 17.29 23.56 2.47
C LEU A 16 15.90 23.18 3.02
N THR A 17 15.31 24.03 3.85
CA THR A 17 13.97 23.81 4.42
C THR A 17 12.89 23.88 3.33
N THR A 18 12.97 24.84 2.42
CA THR A 18 12.01 24.96 1.31
C THR A 18 12.15 23.79 0.34
N ILE A 19 13.38 23.37 0.01
CA ILE A 19 13.62 22.16 -0.79
C ILE A 19 13.04 20.93 -0.10
N ALA A 20 13.26 20.75 1.20
CA ALA A 20 12.73 19.62 1.96
C ALA A 20 11.19 19.60 1.96
N LEU A 21 10.54 20.75 2.11
CA LEU A 21 9.08 20.88 2.02
C LEU A 21 8.55 20.52 0.64
N VAL A 22 9.20 21.00 -0.43
CA VAL A 22 8.83 20.66 -1.82
C VAL A 22 8.99 19.16 -2.06
N VAL A 23 10.12 18.56 -1.67
CA VAL A 23 10.34 17.11 -1.78
C VAL A 23 9.29 16.32 -0.99
N GLY A 24 8.91 16.79 0.20
CA GLY A 24 7.84 16.21 1.01
C GLY A 24 6.48 16.19 0.31
N THR A 25 6.16 17.21 -0.50
CA THR A 25 4.93 17.19 -1.33
C THR A 25 4.98 16.23 -2.51
N TYR A 26 6.18 15.90 -2.99
CA TYR A 26 6.38 14.90 -4.06
C TYR A 26 6.53 13.48 -3.54
N ALA A 27 6.73 13.30 -2.23
CA ALA A 27 6.65 12.00 -1.57
C ALA A 27 5.20 11.52 -1.62
N ARG A 28 4.80 10.97 -2.77
CA ARG A 28 3.56 10.22 -2.90
C ARG A 28 3.62 9.14 -1.84
N PRO A 29 2.59 8.99 -0.99
CA PRO A 29 2.52 7.82 -0.12
C PRO A 29 2.61 6.62 -1.04
N SER A 30 3.70 5.87 -0.94
CA SER A 30 3.77 4.54 -1.52
C SER A 30 2.60 3.80 -0.89
N GLY A 31 1.56 3.51 -1.67
CA GLY A 31 0.36 2.81 -1.24
C GLY A 31 0.64 1.35 -0.86
N SER A 32 1.67 1.12 -0.05
CA SER A 32 2.19 -0.18 0.35
C SER A 32 1.37 -0.81 1.49
N ALA A 33 0.37 -0.11 1.99
CA ALA A 33 -0.61 -0.68 2.90
C ALA A 33 -1.96 -0.03 2.60
N GLY A 34 -2.64 -0.52 1.55
CA GLY A 34 -4.08 -0.32 1.46
C GLY A 34 -4.70 -0.69 2.81
N LYS A 35 -5.64 0.12 3.29
CA LYS A 35 -6.39 -0.27 4.50
C LYS A 35 -7.01 -1.63 4.20
N PRO A 36 -6.81 -2.66 5.06
CA PRO A 36 -7.32 -3.99 4.81
C PRO A 36 -8.81 -3.91 4.45
N GLN A 37 -9.15 -4.29 3.21
CA GLN A 37 -10.53 -4.28 2.76
C GLN A 37 -11.20 -5.60 3.18
N VAL A 38 -12.39 -5.52 3.76
CA VAL A 38 -13.19 -6.72 4.06
C VAL A 38 -14.12 -6.98 2.90
N TYR A 39 -13.97 -8.13 2.26
CA TYR A 39 -14.83 -8.63 1.20
C TYR A 39 -15.79 -9.68 1.74
N LEU A 40 -17.05 -9.60 1.30
CA LEU A 40 -18.06 -10.61 1.57
C LEU A 40 -18.19 -11.51 0.34
N VAL A 41 -17.86 -12.78 0.51
CA VAL A 41 -17.97 -13.80 -0.54
C VAL A 41 -19.43 -13.89 -1.01
N ARG A 42 -19.64 -13.77 -2.32
CA ARG A 42 -20.95 -13.86 -2.97
C ARG A 42 -21.19 -15.26 -3.51
N PRO A 43 -22.45 -15.64 -3.78
CA PRO A 43 -22.74 -16.85 -4.55
C PRO A 43 -22.01 -16.82 -5.89
N ALA A 44 -21.44 -17.96 -6.30
CA ALA A 44 -20.57 -18.16 -7.47
C ALA A 44 -19.15 -17.60 -7.38
N ASP A 45 -18.76 -16.95 -6.28
CA ASP A 45 -17.36 -16.62 -6.06
C ASP A 45 -16.51 -17.87 -5.79
N THR A 46 -15.28 -17.81 -6.25
CA THR A 46 -14.25 -18.80 -5.97
C THR A 46 -13.02 -18.08 -5.43
N VAL A 47 -12.16 -18.79 -4.70
CA VAL A 47 -10.86 -18.23 -4.26
C VAL A 47 -10.08 -17.69 -5.47
N TRP A 48 -10.15 -18.37 -6.62
CA TRP A 48 -9.52 -17.94 -7.85
C TRP A 48 -10.08 -16.61 -8.39
N SER A 49 -11.41 -16.48 -8.51
CA SER A 49 -12.03 -15.27 -9.06
C SER A 49 -11.80 -14.06 -8.17
N ILE A 50 -11.89 -14.25 -6.84
CA ILE A 50 -11.60 -13.20 -5.86
C ILE A 50 -10.12 -12.80 -5.92
N ALA A 51 -9.21 -13.77 -5.88
CA ALA A 51 -7.77 -13.51 -5.91
C ALA A 51 -7.37 -12.77 -7.20
N SER A 52 -7.85 -13.21 -8.36
CA SER A 52 -7.53 -12.61 -9.66
C SER A 52 -8.08 -11.19 -9.81
N ALA A 53 -9.21 -10.87 -9.16
CA ALA A 53 -9.82 -9.54 -9.22
C ALA A 53 -9.13 -8.53 -8.30
N HIS A 54 -8.55 -8.97 -7.18
CA HIS A 54 -8.09 -8.09 -6.10
C HIS A 54 -6.57 -8.07 -5.92
N TYR A 55 -5.85 -8.99 -6.54
CA TYR A 55 -4.39 -9.02 -6.52
C TYR A 55 -3.86 -8.91 -7.95
N SER A 56 -2.75 -8.19 -8.10
CA SER A 56 -1.99 -8.15 -9.35
C SER A 56 -0.96 -9.28 -9.44
N GLY A 57 -0.56 -9.63 -10.66
CA GLY A 57 0.50 -10.61 -10.93
C GLY A 57 -0.04 -12.02 -11.24
N ASP A 58 0.73 -13.03 -10.83
CA ASP A 58 0.39 -14.44 -11.07
C ASP A 58 -0.86 -14.83 -10.25
N PRO A 59 -1.92 -15.38 -10.88
CA PRO A 59 -3.11 -15.86 -10.19
C PRO A 59 -2.84 -16.88 -9.08
N ARG A 60 -1.85 -17.77 -9.26
CA ARG A 60 -1.48 -18.76 -8.23
C ARG A 60 -0.87 -18.10 -7.01
N GLU A 61 -0.02 -17.09 -7.23
CA GLU A 61 0.54 -16.31 -6.15
C GLU A 61 -0.54 -15.49 -5.42
N ALA A 62 -1.47 -14.91 -6.19
CA ALA A 62 -2.63 -14.22 -5.65
C ALA A 62 -3.48 -15.11 -4.74
N VAL A 63 -3.79 -16.34 -5.18
CA VAL A 63 -4.51 -17.34 -4.37
C VAL A 63 -3.75 -17.65 -3.09
N TRP A 64 -2.45 -17.96 -3.19
CA TRP A 64 -1.62 -18.26 -2.03
C TRP A 64 -1.57 -17.11 -1.01
N ARG A 65 -1.47 -15.86 -1.49
CA ARG A 65 -1.51 -14.66 -0.63
C ARG A 65 -2.87 -14.51 0.05
N LEU A 66 -3.96 -14.74 -0.67
CA LEU A 66 -5.32 -14.66 -0.14
C LEU A 66 -5.57 -15.73 0.94
N GLU A 67 -5.17 -16.97 0.68
CA GLU A 67 -5.27 -18.09 1.62
C GLU A 67 -4.47 -17.83 2.90
N ARG A 68 -3.20 -17.42 2.75
CA ARG A 68 -2.31 -17.12 3.87
C ARG A 68 -2.84 -15.97 4.74
N ARG A 69 -3.36 -14.91 4.12
CA ARG A 69 -3.92 -13.75 4.84
C ARG A 69 -5.19 -14.10 5.63
N ASN A 70 -5.97 -15.08 5.17
CA ASN A 70 -7.26 -15.45 5.76
C ASN A 70 -7.26 -16.78 6.50
N HIS A 71 -6.10 -17.44 6.61
CA HIS A 71 -5.95 -18.79 7.18
C HIS A 71 -6.92 -19.80 6.58
N LEU A 72 -7.11 -19.76 5.27
CA LEU A 72 -7.98 -20.71 4.58
C LEU A 72 -7.33 -22.10 4.55
N ALA A 73 -8.13 -23.15 4.76
CA ALA A 73 -7.67 -24.54 4.69
C ALA A 73 -7.54 -25.06 3.23
N GLY A 74 -7.64 -24.17 2.24
CA GLY A 74 -7.56 -24.47 0.81
C GLY A 74 -8.46 -23.53 -0.02
N ALA A 75 -8.79 -23.95 -1.23
CA ALA A 75 -9.52 -23.15 -2.22
C ALA A 75 -11.05 -23.03 -1.98
N THR A 76 -11.55 -23.52 -0.85
CA THR A 76 -12.98 -23.49 -0.52
C THR A 76 -13.34 -22.20 0.21
N VAL A 77 -14.33 -21.48 -0.32
CA VAL A 77 -14.97 -20.32 0.30
C VAL A 77 -16.47 -20.50 0.31
N VAL A 78 -17.13 -19.95 1.33
CA VAL A 78 -18.59 -20.06 1.52
C VAL A 78 -19.23 -18.69 1.33
N PRO A 79 -20.39 -18.59 0.64
CA PRO A 79 -21.13 -17.33 0.56
C PRO A 79 -21.39 -16.73 1.95
N GLY A 80 -21.18 -15.43 2.10
CA GLY A 80 -21.26 -14.70 3.37
C GLY A 80 -19.97 -14.74 4.21
N GLN A 81 -18.98 -15.54 3.83
CA GLN A 81 -17.66 -15.54 4.48
C GLN A 81 -16.97 -14.19 4.30
N ARG A 82 -16.31 -13.72 5.36
CA ARG A 82 -15.54 -12.47 5.36
C ARG A 82 -14.09 -12.78 5.03
N LEU A 83 -13.56 -12.15 4.00
CA LEU A 83 -12.17 -12.24 3.60
C LEU A 83 -11.50 -10.88 3.71
N VAL A 84 -10.30 -10.85 4.26
CA VAL A 84 -9.42 -9.69 4.30
C VAL A 84 -8.59 -9.68 3.02
N LEU A 85 -8.73 -8.60 2.26
CA LEU A 85 -8.04 -8.33 1.01
C LEU A 85 -6.93 -7.29 1.20
N PRO A 86 -6.00 -7.14 0.23
CA PRO A 86 -4.90 -6.18 0.25
C PRO A 86 -5.30 -4.77 0.65
#